data_AF-A0A9E3AT82-F1
#
_entry.id   AF-A0A9E3AT82-F1
#
_cell.length_a   1.000
_cell.length_b   1.000
_cell.length_c   1.000
_cell.angle_alpha   90.00
_cell.angle_beta   90.00
_cell.angle_gamma   90.00
#
_symmetry.space_group_name_H-M   'P 1'
#
loop_
_entity.id
_entity.type
_entity.pdbx_description
1 polymer ?
#
loop_
_entity_poly.entity_id
_entity_poly.type
_entity_poly.pdbx_seq_one_letter_code
_entity_poly.pdbx_strand_id
1 'polypeptide(L)'
;MDKTFIVSSMGARGDGKLPGRDGLHLPFVLPGEEVVARDATQGLKLISIERASPDRVEPFCRYFGTCGGCKLQHWRLEPYLSWKRDLVIEALARQGIEANVEPVIDAHGAGRRRVSFHARRVGQEVRTGFMRAGSHEL
;
A
#
# COMPACT_ATOMS: atom_id res chain seq x y z
N MET A 1 -3.55 2.38 -23.17
CA MET A 1 -2.16 2.09 -23.60
C MET A 1 -1.32 1.94 -22.35
N ASP A 2 -0.42 0.96 -22.33
CA ASP A 2 0.49 0.73 -21.20
C ASP A 2 1.62 1.74 -21.24
N LYS A 3 1.98 2.28 -20.07
CA LYS A 3 3.04 3.28 -19.93
C LYS A 3 3.93 2.93 -18.76
N THR A 4 5.24 3.17 -18.92
CA THR A 4 6.22 3.00 -17.85
C THR A 4 6.31 4.26 -16.99
N PHE A 5 6.40 4.07 -15.69
CA PHE A 5 6.59 5.14 -14.70
C PHE A 5 7.68 4.74 -13.70
N ILE A 6 8.34 5.75 -13.14
CA ILE A 6 9.14 5.59 -11.93
C ILE A 6 8.29 6.10 -10.76
N VAL A 7 8.09 5.25 -9.76
CA VAL A 7 7.35 5.63 -8.54
C VAL A 7 8.19 6.64 -7.76
N SER A 8 7.66 7.84 -7.54
CA SER A 8 8.44 8.94 -6.95
C SER A 8 8.47 8.90 -5.43
N SER A 9 7.33 8.62 -4.79
CA SER A 9 7.19 8.61 -3.33
C SER A 9 5.91 7.88 -2.93
N MET A 10 5.74 7.64 -1.63
CA MET A 10 4.51 7.05 -1.09
C MET A 10 3.52 8.14 -0.67
N GLY A 11 2.25 7.99 -1.06
CA GLY A 11 1.16 8.79 -0.51
C GLY A 11 0.78 8.36 0.90
N ALA A 12 0.07 9.23 1.63
CA ALA A 12 -0.33 9.01 3.03
C ALA A 12 -1.16 7.73 3.28
N ARG A 13 -1.80 7.20 2.23
CA ARG A 13 -2.58 5.96 2.29
C ARG A 13 -1.79 4.69 1.94
N GLY A 14 -0.48 4.80 1.73
CA GLY A 14 0.39 3.68 1.39
C GLY A 14 0.26 3.23 -0.07
N ASP A 15 -0.03 4.17 -0.97
CA ASP A 15 -0.11 3.94 -2.41
C ASP A 15 0.94 4.84 -3.09
N GLY A 16 1.64 4.33 -4.10
CA GLY A 16 2.75 5.02 -4.78
C GLY A 16 2.27 6.16 -5.67
N LYS A 17 2.98 7.29 -5.63
CA LYS A 17 2.77 8.47 -6.48
C LYS A 17 3.59 8.33 -7.76
N LEU A 18 2.99 8.74 -8.88
CA LEU A 18 3.65 8.77 -10.17
C LEU A 18 3.80 10.23 -10.65
N PRO A 19 4.99 10.65 -11.10
CA PRO A 19 5.18 11.97 -11.71
C PRO A 19 4.21 12.24 -12.85
N GLY A 20 3.64 13.44 -12.90
CA GLY A 20 2.72 13.87 -13.97
C GLY A 20 1.34 13.20 -13.94
N ARG A 21 1.00 12.47 -12.87
CA ARG A 21 -0.30 11.82 -12.66
C ARG A 21 -0.94 12.28 -11.36
N ASP A 22 -1.02 13.59 -11.17
CA ASP A 22 -1.51 14.19 -9.92
C ASP A 22 -2.90 13.65 -9.52
N GLY A 23 -3.05 13.31 -8.24
CA GLY A 23 -4.26 12.70 -7.69
C GLY A 23 -4.41 11.20 -7.95
N LEU A 24 -3.66 10.61 -8.89
CA LEU A 24 -3.68 9.17 -9.17
C LEU A 24 -2.53 8.47 -8.46
N HIS A 25 -2.85 7.37 -7.78
CA HIS A 25 -1.88 6.58 -7.02
C HIS A 25 -1.98 5.11 -7.44
N LEU A 26 -0.86 4.40 -7.41
CA LEU A 26 -0.80 2.95 -7.66
C LEU A 26 -0.68 2.19 -6.34
N PRO A 27 -1.56 1.21 -6.06
CA PRO A 27 -1.38 0.34 -4.90
C PRO A 27 -0.25 -0.66 -5.15
N PHE A 28 0.34 -1.18 -4.06
CA PHE A 28 1.30 -2.30 -4.07
C PHE A 28 2.64 -2.05 -4.79
N VAL A 29 3.02 -0.77 -4.93
CA VAL A 29 4.32 -0.34 -5.46
C VAL A 29 5.07 0.50 -4.42
N LEU A 30 6.39 0.57 -4.56
CA LEU A 30 7.29 1.31 -3.67
C LEU A 30 8.06 2.41 -4.42
N PRO A 31 8.59 3.42 -3.70
CA PRO A 31 9.44 4.44 -4.32
C PRO A 31 10.67 3.84 -4.99
N GLY A 32 11.05 4.42 -6.13
CA GLY A 32 12.19 3.96 -6.95
C GLY A 32 11.88 2.80 -7.88
N GLU A 33 10.67 2.24 -7.83
CA GLU A 33 10.28 1.16 -8.74
C GLU A 33 9.98 1.65 -10.15
N GLU A 34 10.43 0.87 -11.12
CA GLU A 34 10.05 1.02 -12.52
C GLU A 34 8.84 0.11 -12.79
N VAL A 35 7.69 0.71 -13.09
CA VAL A 35 6.40 0.01 -13.18
C VAL A 35 5.70 0.30 -14.50
N VAL A 36 5.03 -0.70 -15.05
CA VAL A 36 4.13 -0.53 -16.19
C VAL A 36 2.72 -0.40 -15.65
N ALA A 37 2.01 0.65 -16.03
CA ALA A 37 0.64 0.89 -15.63
C ALA A 37 -0.24 1.38 -16.79
N ARG A 38 -1.55 1.16 -16.64
CA ARG A 38 -2.58 1.55 -17.60
C ARG A 38 -3.67 2.36 -16.92
N ASP A 39 -4.21 3.32 -17.65
CA ASP A 39 -5.45 4.01 -17.26
C ASP A 39 -6.62 3.02 -17.20
N ALA A 40 -7.37 3.08 -16.10
CA ALA A 40 -8.55 2.27 -15.86
C ALA A 40 -9.73 3.18 -15.48
N THR A 41 -10.95 2.62 -15.50
CA THR A 41 -12.17 3.36 -15.13
C THR A 41 -12.08 3.99 -13.74
N GLN A 42 -11.32 3.38 -12.83
CA GLN A 42 -11.08 3.86 -11.47
C GLN A 42 -9.57 4.10 -11.24
N GLY A 43 -9.00 5.05 -11.99
CA GLY A 43 -7.62 5.50 -11.79
C GLY A 43 -6.59 4.71 -12.60
N LEU A 44 -5.61 4.11 -11.92
CA LEU A 44 -4.50 3.40 -12.54
C LEU A 44 -4.49 1.93 -12.15
N LYS A 45 -4.20 1.07 -13.13
CA LYS A 45 -3.99 -0.35 -12.95
C LYS A 45 -2.52 -0.69 -13.18
N LEU A 46 -1.89 -1.27 -12.16
CA LEU A 46 -0.56 -1.88 -12.28
C LEU A 46 -0.62 -3.10 -13.22
N ILE A 47 0.31 -3.16 -14.17
CA ILE A 47 0.47 -4.28 -15.10
C ILE A 47 1.65 -5.14 -14.67
N SER A 48 2.80 -4.53 -14.43
CA SER A 48 4.03 -5.21 -14.00
C SER A 48 4.98 -4.26 -13.27
N ILE A 49 5.92 -4.83 -12.52
CA ILE A 49 7.07 -4.14 -11.95
C ILE A 49 8.29 -4.66 -12.70
N GLU A 50 8.92 -3.81 -13.51
CA GLU A 50 10.08 -4.17 -14.33
C GLU A 50 11.38 -4.10 -13.52
N ARG A 51 11.42 -3.18 -12.54
CA ARG A 51 12.52 -3.03 -11.60
C ARG A 51 12.00 -2.80 -10.20
N ALA A 52 12.22 -3.78 -9.33
CA ALA A 52 11.85 -3.69 -7.92
C ALA A 52 12.80 -2.74 -7.15
N SER A 53 12.26 -2.10 -6.12
CA SER A 53 13.04 -1.31 -5.17
C SER A 53 13.92 -2.24 -4.34
N PRO A 54 15.14 -1.83 -3.92
CA PRO A 54 15.94 -2.58 -2.96
C PRO A 54 15.25 -2.74 -1.60
N ASP A 55 14.24 -1.93 -1.32
CA ASP A 55 13.40 -2.01 -0.13
C ASP A 55 12.17 -2.91 -0.29
N ARG A 56 12.01 -3.55 -1.46
CA ARG A 56 10.98 -4.56 -1.65
C ARG A 56 11.39 -5.86 -0.96
N VAL A 57 10.49 -6.43 -0.19
CA VAL A 57 10.60 -7.78 0.38
C VAL A 57 9.43 -8.64 -0.04
N GLU A 58 9.62 -9.96 0.01
CA GLU A 58 8.53 -10.90 -0.20
C GLU A 58 7.52 -10.79 0.96
N PRO A 59 6.24 -10.52 0.68
CA PRO A 59 5.21 -10.50 1.72
C PRO A 59 5.07 -11.85 2.41
N PHE A 60 5.03 -11.86 3.73
CA PHE A 60 4.82 -13.11 4.49
C PHE A 60 3.41 -13.70 4.31
N CYS A 61 2.41 -12.88 3.96
CA CYS A 61 1.05 -13.33 3.73
C CYS A 61 0.84 -13.72 2.27
N ARG A 62 0.58 -15.00 2.02
CA ARG A 62 0.23 -15.53 0.68
C ARG A 62 -0.98 -14.86 0.00
N TYR A 63 -1.81 -14.13 0.73
CA TYR A 63 -2.99 -13.44 0.20
C TYR A 63 -2.72 -11.95 -0.10
N PHE A 64 -1.52 -11.45 0.19
CA PHE A 64 -1.15 -10.07 -0.06
C PHE A 64 -1.32 -9.69 -1.54
N GLY A 65 -1.72 -8.46 -1.82
CA GLY A 65 -2.01 -7.97 -3.19
C GLY A 65 -3.40 -8.37 -3.73
N THR A 66 -4.04 -9.40 -3.15
CA THR A 66 -5.44 -9.77 -3.46
C THR A 66 -6.36 -9.36 -2.32
N CYS A 67 -6.08 -9.83 -1.10
CA CYS A 67 -6.81 -9.47 0.11
C CYS A 67 -6.58 -7.98 0.44
N GLY A 68 -7.66 -7.24 0.74
CA GLY A 68 -7.63 -5.82 1.09
C GLY A 68 -7.16 -5.52 2.52
N GLY A 69 -6.76 -6.53 3.30
CA GLY A 69 -6.47 -6.37 4.72
C GLY A 69 -5.11 -5.74 5.04
N CYS A 70 -4.14 -5.78 4.13
CA CYS A 70 -2.80 -5.20 4.31
C CYS A 70 -2.34 -4.52 3.03
N LYS A 71 -1.62 -3.39 3.14
CA LYS A 71 -1.18 -2.58 1.99
C LYS A 71 0.32 -2.64 1.70
N LEU A 72 1.16 -2.80 2.72
CA LEU A 72 2.60 -2.52 2.63
C LEU A 72 3.48 -3.67 3.16
N GLN A 73 2.99 -4.92 3.15
CA GLN A 73 3.82 -6.06 3.59
C GLN A 73 5.05 -6.31 2.71
N HIS A 74 5.05 -5.76 1.50
CA HIS A 74 6.16 -5.85 0.55
C HIS A 74 7.25 -4.80 0.80
N TRP A 75 7.14 -3.97 1.84
CA TRP A 75 8.13 -2.93 2.16
C TRP A 75 8.97 -3.34 3.36
N ARG A 76 10.30 -3.19 3.27
CA ARG A 76 11.20 -3.32 4.43
C ARG A 76 10.76 -2.43 5.59
N LEU A 77 10.99 -2.90 6.80
CA LEU A 77 10.48 -2.27 8.01
C LEU A 77 11.08 -0.88 8.22
N GLU A 78 12.39 -0.74 8.06
CA GLU A 78 13.11 0.51 8.30
C GLU A 78 12.60 1.68 7.45
N PRO A 79 12.52 1.59 6.11
CA PRO A 79 11.96 2.67 5.29
C PRO A 79 10.46 2.87 5.52
N TYR A 80 9.70 1.82 5.86
CA TYR A 80 8.29 1.94 6.25
C TYR A 80 8.12 2.78 7.54
N LEU A 81 8.97 2.56 8.54
CA LEU A 81 8.95 3.33 9.79
C LEU A 81 9.38 4.79 9.55
N SER A 82 10.38 5.03 8.69
CA SER A 82 10.75 6.38 8.26
C SER A 82 9.57 7.10 7.62
N TRP A 83 8.91 6.45 6.64
CA TRP A 83 7.73 7.01 6.00
C TRP A 83 6.61 7.34 6.99
N LYS A 84 6.36 6.47 7.98
CA LYS A 84 5.38 6.73 9.04
C LYS A 84 5.72 7.98 9.86
N ARG A 85 7.00 8.19 10.18
CA ARG A 85 7.49 9.41 10.85
C ARG A 85 7.26 10.63 9.97
N ASP A 86 7.62 10.54 8.69
CA ASP A 86 7.52 11.64 7.73
C ASP A 86 6.07 12.10 7.55
N LEU A 87 5.09 11.20 7.59
CA LEU A 87 3.67 11.59 7.57
C LEU A 87 3.28 12.53 8.72
N VAL A 88 3.85 12.34 9.90
CA VAL A 88 3.60 13.19 11.07
C VAL A 88 4.32 14.52 10.90
N ILE A 89 5.60 14.50 10.50
CA ILE A 89 6.39 15.70 10.23
C ILE A 89 5.69 16.58 9.18
N GLU A 90 5.30 16.01 8.04
CA GLU A 90 4.58 16.71 6.98
C GLU A 90 3.21 17.23 7.43
N ALA A 91 2.51 16.52 8.33
CA ALA A 91 1.25 16.99 8.87
C ALA A 91 1.42 18.20 9.80
N LEU A 92 2.44 18.19 10.67
CA LEU A 92 2.75 19.29 11.58
C LEU A 92 3.25 20.53 10.82
N ALA A 93 4.18 20.33 9.88
CA ALA A 93 4.72 21.41 9.06
C ALA A 93 3.63 22.13 8.24
N ARG A 94 2.64 21.39 7.71
CA ARG A 94 1.48 21.98 7.01
C ARG A 94 0.62 22.87 7.89
N GLN A 95 0.69 22.73 9.22
CA GLN A 95 0.02 23.59 10.18
C GLN A 95 0.94 24.66 10.78
N GLY A 96 2.19 24.77 10.30
CA GLY A 96 3.19 25.68 10.86
C GLY A 96 3.66 25.30 12.27
N ILE A 97 3.52 24.03 12.66
CA ILE A 97 3.94 23.54 13.98
C ILE A 97 5.34 22.96 13.85
N GLU A 98 6.29 23.59 14.53
CA GLU A 98 7.65 23.07 14.68
C GLU A 98 7.74 22.15 15.89
N ALA A 99 8.02 20.87 15.65
CA ALA A 99 8.24 19.88 16.70
C ALA A 99 9.28 18.86 16.27
N ASN A 100 10.10 18.43 17.22
CA ASN A 100 10.95 17.27 17.04
C ASN A 100 10.11 16.00 17.16
N VAL A 101 9.89 15.32 16.03
CA VAL A 101 9.20 14.01 16.00
C VAL A 101 10.27 12.93 16.16
N GLU A 102 10.22 12.14 17.23
CA GLU A 102 11.17 11.04 17.47
C GLU A 102 10.98 9.86 16.49
N PRO A 103 11.95 8.92 16.38
CA PRO A 103 11.77 7.68 15.63
C PRO A 103 10.51 6.91 16.04
N VAL A 104 9.87 6.24 15.08
CA VAL A 104 8.68 5.43 15.35
C VAL A 104 9.02 4.26 16.27
N ILE A 105 8.30 4.16 17.38
CA ILE A 105 8.32 2.97 18.22
C ILE A 105 7.30 1.99 17.66
N ASP A 106 7.77 0.85 17.18
CA ASP A 106 6.89 -0.21 16.69
C ASP A 106 6.23 -0.95 17.86
N ALA A 107 4.91 -0.76 17.98
CA ALA A 107 4.08 -1.36 19.01
C ALA A 107 3.16 -2.48 18.48
N HIS A 108 3.54 -3.17 17.38
CA HIS A 108 2.70 -4.22 16.79
C HIS A 108 2.52 -5.45 17.69
N GLY A 109 3.43 -5.71 18.64
CA GLY A 109 3.37 -6.85 19.55
C GLY A 109 3.29 -8.20 18.82
N ALA A 110 2.44 -9.11 19.29
CA ALA A 110 2.17 -10.38 18.58
C ALA A 110 1.22 -10.21 17.35
N GLY A 111 0.85 -8.97 17.01
CA GLY A 111 -0.06 -8.65 15.92
C GLY A 111 -1.54 -8.55 16.35
N ARG A 112 -2.43 -8.85 15.41
CA ARG A 112 -3.88 -8.59 15.51
C ARG A 112 -4.56 -9.58 16.48
N ARG A 113 -5.18 -9.06 17.56
CA ARG A 113 -5.88 -9.86 18.60
C ARG A 113 -7.36 -10.18 18.30
N ARG A 114 -7.96 -9.57 17.28
CA ARG A 114 -9.36 -9.81 16.87
C ARG A 114 -9.49 -9.72 15.36
N VAL A 115 -10.27 -10.62 14.77
CA VAL A 115 -10.59 -10.65 13.34
C VAL A 115 -12.08 -10.81 13.12
N SER A 116 -12.60 -10.15 12.09
CA SER A 116 -13.96 -10.35 11.58
C SER A 116 -13.85 -10.91 10.17
N PHE A 117 -14.51 -12.05 9.93
CA PHE A 117 -14.62 -12.64 8.60
C PHE A 117 -15.99 -12.34 8.02
N HIS A 118 -16.04 -12.09 6.72
CA HIS A 118 -17.28 -12.06 5.96
C HIS A 118 -17.60 -13.48 5.48
N ALA A 119 -18.88 -13.85 5.45
CA ALA A 119 -19.35 -15.11 4.90
C ALA A 119 -20.37 -14.83 3.79
N ARG A 120 -20.22 -15.47 2.62
CA ARG A 120 -21.21 -15.39 1.53
C ARG A 120 -21.39 -16.74 0.88
N ARG A 121 -22.62 -17.02 0.44
CA ARG A 121 -22.92 -18.19 -0.39
C ARG A 121 -22.66 -17.84 -1.86
N VAL A 122 -21.86 -18.67 -2.53
CA VAL A 122 -21.55 -18.58 -3.96
C VAL A 122 -21.91 -19.93 -4.58
N GLY A 123 -23.05 -20.00 -5.27
CA GLY A 123 -23.63 -21.27 -5.72
C GLY A 123 -23.98 -22.18 -4.54
N GLN A 124 -23.39 -23.39 -4.50
CA GLN A 124 -23.58 -24.35 -3.41
C GLN A 124 -22.53 -24.23 -2.30
N GLU A 125 -21.49 -23.41 -2.49
CA GLU A 125 -20.41 -23.24 -1.50
C GLU A 125 -20.65 -22.00 -0.62
N VAL A 126 -20.15 -22.04 0.62
CA VAL A 126 -20.02 -20.86 1.47
C VAL A 126 -18.56 -20.46 1.53
N ARG A 127 -18.25 -19.25 1.06
CA ARG A 127 -16.92 -18.66 1.16
C ARG A 127 -16.84 -17.77 2.39
N THR A 128 -15.72 -17.84 3.09
CA THR A 128 -15.44 -17.02 4.26
C THR A 128 -14.06 -16.39 4.16
N GLY A 129 -13.94 -15.09 4.45
CA GLY A 129 -12.65 -14.42 4.31
C GLY A 129 -12.71 -12.92 4.53
N PHE A 130 -11.68 -12.24 4.01
CA PHE A 130 -11.63 -10.79 3.88
C PHE A 130 -12.05 -10.38 2.47
N MET A 131 -12.42 -9.12 2.30
CA MET A 131 -12.75 -8.59 0.98
C MET A 131 -11.49 -8.39 0.13
N ARG A 132 -11.60 -8.59 -1.18
CA ARG A 132 -10.58 -8.20 -2.15
C ARG A 132 -10.33 -6.70 -2.08
N ALA A 133 -9.08 -6.28 -2.30
CA ALA A 133 -8.70 -4.86 -2.29
C ALA A 133 -9.58 -4.03 -3.23
N GLY A 134 -10.21 -2.98 -2.70
CA GLY A 134 -11.06 -2.07 -3.48
C GLY A 134 -12.39 -2.66 -3.96
N SER A 135 -12.85 -3.77 -3.39
CA SER A 135 -14.02 -4.52 -3.87
C SER A 135 -14.96 -4.97 -2.75
N HIS A 136 -16.19 -5.34 -3.13
CA HIS A 136 -17.15 -6.07 -2.30
C HIS A 136 -17.18 -7.58 -2.59
N GLU A 137 -16.14 -8.10 -3.22
CA GLU A 137 -15.91 -9.53 -3.45
C GLU A 137 -15.09 -10.14 -2.30
N LEU A 138 -15.43 -11.38 -1.92
CA LEU A 138 -14.69 -12.20 -0.94
C LEU A 138 -13.47 -12.86 -1.58
#